data_AF-A0AB34IP18-F1
#
_entry.id   AF-A0AB34IP18-F1
#
_cell.length_a   1.000
_cell.length_b   1.000
_cell.length_c   1.000
_cell.angle_alpha   90.00
_cell.angle_beta   90.00
_cell.angle_gamma   90.00
#
_symmetry.space_group_name_H-M   'P 1'
#
loop_
_entity.id
_entity.type
_entity.pdbx_description
1 polymer ?
#
loop_
_entity_poly.entity_id
_entity_poly.type
_entity_poly.pdbx_seq_one_letter_code
_entity_poly.pdbx_strand_id
1 'polypeptide(L)'
;MLKSKQPGHADNTEEHLRLEPLAIEDDRSEPSSSVDAAPGEQEELALYALDTAYGGHLPDAKRLKTLHSEWSATQRYRSAPSSSAGAKMASPGERQQPAPHALDAVALTALNLAAECELDAVDLRQKAAQYKQAARRQLARCELAAGAVRQLAQHKPPAAALRGLAARALAARKLAVWHELTARALGEQVAQNELVAGAMRQLVAENESADAKLLSLSDINEGQLR
;
A
#
# COMPACT_ATOMS: atom_id res chain seq x y z
N MET A 1 19.22 63.08 34.70
CA MET A 1 18.96 63.21 33.25
C MET A 1 19.38 61.92 32.55
N LEU A 2 18.43 61.04 32.24
CA LEU A 2 18.70 59.75 31.58
C LEU A 2 17.93 59.74 30.26
N LYS A 3 18.67 59.75 29.15
CA LYS A 3 18.13 59.65 27.79
C LYS A 3 17.67 58.20 27.56
N SER A 4 16.36 57.97 27.44
CA SER A 4 15.81 56.68 26.99
C SER A 4 15.99 56.53 25.49
N LYS A 5 16.77 55.53 25.05
CA LYS A 5 16.79 55.07 23.66
C LYS A 5 15.45 54.38 23.36
N GLN A 6 14.66 54.97 22.47
CA GLN A 6 13.53 54.27 21.85
C GLN A 6 14.08 53.18 20.90
N PRO A 7 13.52 51.96 20.92
CA PRO A 7 13.83 50.96 19.89
C PRO A 7 13.15 51.37 18.58
N GLY A 8 13.95 51.45 17.51
CA GLY A 8 13.51 51.81 16.17
C GLY A 8 12.57 50.77 15.58
N HIS A 9 11.53 51.26 14.90
CA HIS A 9 10.64 50.48 14.06
C HIS A 9 11.45 49.80 12.94
N ALA A 10 11.38 48.48 12.85
CA ALA A 10 11.77 47.77 11.64
C ALA A 10 10.62 47.93 10.62
N ASP A 11 10.93 48.60 9.51
CA ASP A 11 10.13 48.59 8.28
C ASP A 11 10.00 47.14 7.81
N ASN A 12 8.84 46.53 8.05
CA ASN A 12 8.46 45.29 7.38
C ASN A 12 7.79 45.69 6.07
N THR A 13 8.59 45.87 5.03
CA THR A 13 8.12 45.85 3.64
C THR A 13 7.36 44.54 3.42
N GLU A 14 6.05 44.68 3.22
CA GLU A 14 5.16 43.60 2.83
C GLU A 14 5.57 43.07 1.44
N GLU A 15 6.47 42.09 1.40
CA GLU A 15 6.55 41.16 0.27
C GLU A 15 5.38 40.18 0.40
N HIS A 16 4.28 40.54 -0.25
CA HIS A 16 3.13 39.67 -0.44
C HIS A 16 3.56 38.45 -1.26
N LEU A 17 3.84 37.34 -0.60
CA LEU A 17 3.97 36.02 -1.24
C LEU A 17 2.60 35.67 -1.86
N ARG A 18 2.40 36.06 -3.11
CA ARG A 18 1.28 35.59 -3.93
C ARG A 18 1.50 34.12 -4.20
N LEU A 19 0.87 33.28 -3.39
CA LEU A 19 0.64 31.89 -3.75
C LEU A 19 -0.39 31.90 -4.88
N GLU A 20 0.10 31.84 -6.11
CA GLU A 20 -0.74 31.42 -7.23
C GLU A 20 -1.33 30.05 -6.87
N PRO A 21 -2.63 29.83 -7.11
CA PRO A 21 -3.22 28.53 -6.88
C PRO A 21 -2.49 27.53 -7.76
N LEU A 22 -1.74 26.61 -7.15
CA LEU A 22 -1.32 25.38 -7.81
C LEU A 22 -2.60 24.73 -8.31
N ALA A 23 -2.82 24.82 -9.61
CA ALA A 23 -3.76 23.98 -10.31
C ALA A 23 -3.30 22.55 -10.01
N ILE A 24 -4.02 21.89 -9.11
CA ILE A 24 -4.01 20.44 -9.07
C ILE A 24 -4.71 20.07 -10.37
N GLU A 25 -3.95 19.89 -11.44
CA GLU A 25 -4.43 19.16 -12.60
C GLU A 25 -4.83 17.79 -12.03
N ASP A 26 -6.13 17.53 -12.06
CA ASP A 26 -6.72 16.24 -11.74
C ASP A 26 -6.28 15.33 -12.90
N ASP A 27 -5.01 14.90 -12.85
CA ASP A 27 -4.41 14.00 -13.81
C ASP A 27 -4.98 12.62 -13.55
N ARG A 28 -6.26 12.49 -13.89
CA ARG A 28 -6.92 11.24 -14.20
C ARG A 28 -6.45 10.77 -15.57
N SER A 29 -5.15 10.75 -15.80
CA SER A 29 -4.59 9.76 -16.68
C SER A 29 -4.70 8.45 -15.92
N GLU A 30 -5.82 7.76 -16.14
CA GLU A 30 -5.86 6.31 -15.96
C GLU A 30 -4.56 5.76 -16.55
N PRO A 31 -3.85 4.83 -15.86
CA PRO A 31 -2.70 4.18 -16.45
C PRO A 31 -3.17 3.37 -17.66
N SER A 32 -3.21 4.03 -18.82
CA SER A 32 -3.40 3.46 -20.14
C SER A 32 -2.08 2.80 -20.54
N SER A 33 -1.86 1.62 -19.97
CA SER A 33 -0.79 0.73 -20.39
C SER A 33 -1.24 -0.69 -20.06
N SER A 34 -2.26 -1.16 -20.77
CA SER A 34 -2.51 -2.59 -20.94
C SER A 34 -1.40 -3.16 -21.84
N VAL A 35 -0.18 -3.21 -21.31
CA VAL A 35 0.83 -4.10 -21.84
C VAL A 35 0.42 -5.47 -21.32
N ASP A 36 -0.11 -6.32 -22.22
CA ASP A 36 -0.24 -7.76 -22.00
C ASP A 36 1.18 -8.34 -21.84
N ALA A 37 1.81 -8.08 -20.70
CA ALA A 37 3.01 -8.76 -20.29
C ALA A 37 2.68 -10.25 -20.18
N ALA A 38 3.58 -11.11 -20.64
CA ALA A 38 3.41 -12.55 -20.47
C ALA A 38 3.18 -12.85 -18.98
N PRO A 39 2.47 -13.93 -18.61
CA PRO A 39 2.12 -14.20 -17.20
C PRO A 39 3.31 -14.09 -16.24
N GLY A 40 4.51 -14.53 -16.66
CA GLY A 40 5.73 -14.39 -15.86
C GLY A 40 6.32 -12.96 -15.82
N GLU A 41 6.10 -12.12 -16.83
CA GLU A 41 6.53 -10.72 -16.85
C GLU A 41 5.61 -9.83 -16.01
N GLN A 42 4.30 -10.11 -15.97
CA GLN A 42 3.37 -9.42 -15.06
C GLN A 42 3.70 -9.73 -13.59
N GLU A 43 4.14 -10.96 -13.32
CA GLU A 43 4.51 -11.43 -11.99
C GLU A 43 5.84 -10.81 -11.50
N GLU A 44 6.86 -10.73 -12.37
CA GLU A 44 8.09 -9.99 -12.07
C GLU A 44 7.86 -8.48 -11.96
N LEU A 45 6.97 -7.88 -12.75
CA LEU A 45 6.58 -6.48 -12.63
C LEU A 45 5.84 -6.20 -11.32
N ALA A 46 4.96 -7.11 -10.88
CA ALA A 46 4.25 -6.99 -9.61
C ALA A 46 5.20 -7.11 -8.42
N LEU A 47 6.13 -8.08 -8.45
CA LEU A 47 7.16 -8.27 -7.43
C LEU A 47 8.16 -7.10 -7.41
N TYR A 48 8.56 -6.59 -8.57
CA TYR A 48 9.45 -5.44 -8.69
C TYR A 48 8.78 -4.15 -8.23
N ALA A 49 7.50 -3.92 -8.57
CA ALA A 49 6.71 -2.79 -8.08
C ALA A 49 6.53 -2.84 -6.55
N LEU A 50 6.33 -4.04 -5.98
CA LEU A 50 6.30 -4.27 -4.54
C LEU A 50 7.66 -4.07 -3.85
N ASP A 51 8.79 -4.31 -4.53
CA ASP A 51 10.13 -4.06 -3.95
C ASP A 51 10.51 -2.57 -4.04
N THR A 52 10.19 -1.93 -5.18
CA THR A 52 10.49 -0.51 -5.44
C THR A 52 9.60 0.46 -4.67
N ALA A 53 8.31 0.13 -4.45
CA ALA A 53 7.42 1.01 -3.69
C ALA A 53 7.77 1.11 -2.19
N TYR A 54 8.65 0.25 -1.66
CA TYR A 54 8.83 0.11 -0.19
C TYR A 54 10.27 0.02 0.30
N GLY A 55 11.27 0.02 -0.58
CA GLY A 55 12.67 -0.08 -0.16
C GLY A 55 12.96 -1.26 0.78
N GLY A 56 12.21 -2.36 0.65
CA GLY A 56 12.39 -3.58 1.45
C GLY A 56 11.81 -3.59 2.88
N HIS A 57 10.90 -2.68 3.24
CA HIS A 57 10.37 -2.53 4.60
C HIS A 57 9.08 -3.28 4.96
N LEU A 58 8.35 -3.86 4.01
CA LEU A 58 7.20 -4.72 4.35
C LEU A 58 7.68 -6.16 4.62
N PRO A 59 7.55 -6.68 5.86
CA PRO A 59 7.86 -8.08 6.16
C PRO A 59 7.06 -9.04 5.27
N ASP A 60 5.84 -8.67 4.88
CA ASP A 60 4.97 -9.50 4.05
C ASP A 60 5.41 -9.58 2.59
N ALA A 61 6.06 -8.54 2.05
CA ALA A 61 6.67 -8.60 0.72
C ALA A 61 7.86 -9.58 0.68
N LYS A 62 8.68 -9.63 1.74
CA LYS A 62 9.74 -10.63 1.88
C LYS A 62 9.15 -12.03 2.04
N ARG A 63 8.11 -12.20 2.85
CA ARG A 63 7.39 -13.48 3.01
C ARG A 63 6.81 -13.96 1.69
N LEU A 64 6.20 -13.07 0.89
CA LEU A 64 5.70 -13.38 -0.45
C LEU A 64 6.82 -13.86 -1.39
N LYS A 65 7.94 -13.15 -1.43
CA LYS A 65 9.10 -13.54 -2.25
C LYS A 65 9.65 -14.91 -1.85
N THR A 66 9.75 -15.19 -0.55
CA THR A 66 10.18 -16.49 -0.03
C THR A 66 9.20 -17.59 -0.43
N LEU A 67 7.89 -17.40 -0.20
CA LEU A 67 6.85 -18.36 -0.57
C LEU A 67 6.85 -18.64 -2.08
N HIS A 68 6.98 -17.59 -2.90
CA HIS A 68 7.03 -17.74 -4.34
C HIS A 68 8.29 -18.51 -4.79
N SER A 69 9.47 -18.19 -4.22
CA SER A 69 10.70 -18.96 -4.46
C SER A 69 10.53 -20.45 -4.10
N GLU A 70 9.93 -20.74 -2.95
CA GLU A 70 9.65 -22.11 -2.50
C GLU A 70 8.67 -22.83 -3.43
N TRP A 71 7.64 -22.13 -3.88
CA TRP A 71 6.66 -22.64 -4.83
C TRP A 71 7.28 -22.95 -6.20
N SER A 72 8.04 -22.03 -6.79
CA SER A 72 8.73 -22.25 -8.06
C SER A 72 9.74 -23.40 -7.98
N ALA A 73 10.50 -23.49 -6.88
CA ALA A 73 11.43 -24.59 -6.65
C ALA A 73 10.70 -25.95 -6.62
N THR A 74 9.55 -25.99 -5.95
CA THR A 74 8.72 -27.20 -5.83
C THR A 74 8.07 -27.59 -7.16
N GLN A 75 7.57 -26.61 -7.93
CA GLN A 75 7.05 -26.87 -9.28
C GLN A 75 8.10 -27.40 -10.24
N ARG A 76 9.33 -26.85 -10.22
CA ARG A 76 10.45 -27.34 -11.06
C ARG A 76 10.78 -28.78 -10.75
N TYR A 77 10.76 -29.17 -9.48
CA TYR A 77 10.98 -30.56 -9.10
C TYR A 77 9.86 -31.47 -9.61
N ARG A 78 8.59 -31.05 -9.50
CA ARG A 78 7.42 -31.82 -9.95
C ARG A 78 7.35 -32.01 -11.46
N SER A 79 7.80 -31.02 -12.23
CA SER A 79 7.84 -31.03 -13.69
C SER A 79 9.12 -31.63 -14.28
N ALA A 80 10.11 -31.97 -13.45
CA ALA A 80 11.34 -32.60 -13.91
C ALA A 80 11.02 -33.99 -14.50
N PRO A 81 11.36 -34.25 -15.79
CA PRO A 81 11.10 -35.55 -16.41
C PRO A 81 11.85 -36.66 -15.66
N SER A 82 11.16 -37.75 -15.33
CA SER A 82 11.69 -38.94 -14.66
C SER A 82 12.83 -39.65 -15.41
N SER A 83 13.15 -39.20 -16.63
CA SER A 83 14.05 -39.82 -17.59
C SER A 83 15.47 -39.24 -17.63
N SER A 84 15.89 -38.39 -16.69
CA SER A 84 17.30 -37.96 -16.70
C SER A 84 18.20 -39.13 -16.29
N ALA A 85 19.15 -39.50 -17.16
CA ALA A 85 20.13 -40.55 -16.92
C ALA A 85 21.00 -40.32 -15.66
N GLY A 86 20.91 -39.15 -15.02
CA GLY A 86 21.50 -38.83 -13.72
C GLY A 86 20.67 -39.28 -12.50
N ALA A 87 19.39 -39.64 -12.65
CA ALA A 87 18.52 -40.08 -11.55
C ALA A 87 18.97 -41.42 -10.93
N LYS A 88 19.79 -42.21 -11.62
CA LYS A 88 20.33 -43.48 -11.10
C LYS A 88 21.41 -43.31 -10.04
N MET A 89 21.99 -42.11 -9.87
CA MET A 89 23.08 -41.87 -8.91
C MET A 89 22.69 -41.07 -7.67
N ALA A 90 21.52 -40.43 -7.64
CA ALA A 90 21.00 -39.82 -6.42
C ALA A 90 20.61 -40.93 -5.44
N SER A 91 21.20 -40.90 -4.25
CA SER A 91 20.95 -41.89 -3.20
C SER A 91 19.45 -41.92 -2.85
N PRO A 92 18.89 -43.05 -2.40
CA PRO A 92 17.47 -43.16 -2.04
C PRO A 92 17.02 -42.11 -1.00
N GLY A 93 17.94 -41.55 -0.22
CA GLY A 93 17.69 -40.45 0.72
C GLY A 93 17.68 -39.05 0.09
N GLU A 94 18.34 -38.84 -1.06
CA GLU A 94 18.30 -37.60 -1.85
C GLU A 94 17.11 -37.56 -2.82
N ARG A 95 16.41 -38.69 -2.97
CA ARG A 95 15.09 -38.78 -3.60
C ARG A 95 13.97 -38.51 -2.62
N GLN A 96 14.20 -37.67 -1.60
CA GLN A 96 13.09 -36.98 -0.96
C GLN A 96 12.50 -36.06 -2.02
N GLN A 97 11.55 -36.60 -2.78
CA GLN A 97 10.59 -35.79 -3.51
C GLN A 97 10.11 -34.73 -2.52
N PRO A 98 10.25 -33.42 -2.80
CA PRO A 98 9.55 -32.42 -2.05
C PRO A 98 8.09 -32.84 -2.11
N ALA A 99 7.61 -33.32 -0.97
CA ALA A 99 6.37 -34.06 -0.91
C ALA A 99 5.23 -33.16 -1.40
N PRO A 100 4.15 -33.70 -1.98
CA PRO A 100 2.92 -32.94 -2.23
C PRO A 100 2.49 -32.08 -1.02
N HIS A 101 2.77 -32.55 0.20
CA HIS A 101 2.56 -31.81 1.45
C HIS A 101 3.32 -30.48 1.58
N ALA A 102 4.42 -30.29 0.86
CA ALA A 102 5.14 -29.02 0.82
C ALA A 102 4.36 -27.96 0.02
N LEU A 103 3.70 -28.35 -1.08
CA LEU A 103 2.82 -27.46 -1.84
C LEU A 103 1.55 -27.11 -1.05
N ASP A 104 0.98 -28.09 -0.35
CA ASP A 104 -0.16 -27.86 0.55
C ASP A 104 0.21 -26.89 1.68
N ALA A 105 1.39 -27.07 2.29
CA ALA A 105 1.88 -26.18 3.33
C ALA A 105 2.14 -24.75 2.82
N VAL A 106 2.70 -24.61 1.61
CA VAL A 106 2.88 -23.31 0.96
C VAL A 106 1.52 -22.65 0.66
N ALA A 107 0.55 -23.41 0.13
CA ALA A 107 -0.79 -22.89 -0.15
C ALA A 107 -1.52 -22.46 1.14
N LEU A 108 -1.46 -23.26 2.21
CA LEU A 108 -2.01 -22.89 3.52
C LEU A 108 -1.34 -21.65 4.10
N THR A 109 -0.02 -21.53 3.95
CA THR A 109 0.73 -20.35 4.41
C THR A 109 0.34 -19.11 3.61
N ALA A 110 0.17 -19.23 2.30
CA ALA A 110 -0.31 -18.16 1.43
C ALA A 110 -1.73 -17.72 1.79
N LEU A 111 -2.65 -18.66 2.07
CA LEU A 111 -4.01 -18.35 2.51
C LEU A 111 -4.03 -17.62 3.87
N ASN A 112 -3.23 -18.07 4.83
CA ASN A 112 -3.13 -17.40 6.13
C ASN A 112 -2.60 -15.97 5.98
N LEU A 113 -1.58 -15.77 5.15
CA LEU A 113 -1.02 -14.45 4.88
C LEU A 113 -2.01 -13.54 4.14
N ALA A 114 -2.78 -14.08 3.18
CA ALA A 114 -3.85 -13.32 2.53
C ALA A 114 -4.89 -12.85 3.55
N ALA A 115 -5.32 -13.74 4.45
CA ALA A 115 -6.27 -13.40 5.50
C ALA A 115 -5.71 -12.35 6.48
N GLU A 116 -4.44 -12.47 6.89
CA GLU A 116 -3.74 -11.45 7.70
C GLU A 116 -3.77 -10.08 7.00
N CYS A 117 -3.35 -10.01 5.73
CA CYS A 117 -3.33 -8.77 4.96
C CYS A 117 -4.74 -8.16 4.79
N GLU A 118 -5.77 -8.98 4.60
CA GLU A 118 -7.16 -8.52 4.48
C GLU A 118 -7.70 -7.94 5.79
N LEU A 119 -7.43 -8.60 6.92
CA LEU A 119 -7.80 -8.11 8.24
C LEU A 119 -7.12 -6.77 8.53
N ASP A 120 -5.82 -6.67 8.26
CA ASP A 120 -5.08 -5.42 8.40
C ASP A 120 -5.63 -4.32 7.50
N ALA A 121 -6.00 -4.64 6.26
CA ALA A 121 -6.63 -3.69 5.34
C ALA A 121 -7.97 -3.16 5.89
N VAL A 122 -8.79 -4.00 6.52
CA VAL A 122 -10.05 -3.56 7.17
C VAL A 122 -9.77 -2.56 8.29
N ASP A 123 -8.82 -2.87 9.17
CA ASP A 123 -8.44 -1.99 10.28
C ASP A 123 -7.86 -0.66 9.80
N LEU A 124 -6.99 -0.69 8.78
CA LEU A 124 -6.40 0.49 8.18
C LEU A 124 -7.46 1.36 7.48
N ARG A 125 -8.44 0.76 6.78
CA ARG A 125 -9.58 1.49 6.19
C ARG A 125 -10.39 2.21 7.27
N GLN A 126 -10.66 1.54 8.40
CA GLN A 126 -11.39 2.16 9.51
C GLN A 126 -10.61 3.35 10.08
N LYS A 127 -9.30 3.21 10.30
CA LYS A 127 -8.42 4.31 10.77
C LYS A 127 -8.37 5.45 9.76
N ALA A 128 -8.21 5.15 8.47
CA ALA A 128 -8.22 6.17 7.41
C ALA A 128 -9.54 6.95 7.39
N ALA A 129 -10.68 6.27 7.57
CA ALA A 129 -11.98 6.92 7.67
C ALA A 129 -12.10 7.84 8.90
N GLN A 130 -11.58 7.42 10.06
CA GLN A 130 -11.50 8.26 11.27
C GLN A 130 -10.68 9.53 11.03
N TYR A 131 -9.52 9.41 10.38
CA TYR A 131 -8.68 10.56 10.02
C TYR A 131 -9.36 11.49 9.01
N LYS A 132 -10.05 10.96 7.99
CA LYS A 132 -10.86 11.77 7.06
C LYS A 132 -11.98 12.52 7.80
N GLN A 133 -12.65 11.87 8.75
CA GLN A 133 -13.68 12.52 9.57
C GLN A 133 -13.08 13.61 10.47
N ALA A 134 -11.91 13.35 11.08
CA ALA A 134 -11.19 14.33 11.89
C ALA A 134 -10.78 15.56 11.05
N ALA A 135 -10.23 15.36 9.86
CA ALA A 135 -9.90 16.44 8.91
C ALA A 135 -11.12 17.32 8.62
N ARG A 136 -12.25 16.72 8.24
CA ARG A 136 -13.51 17.44 7.97
C ARG A 136 -13.97 18.28 9.18
N ARG A 137 -13.88 17.74 10.39
CA ARG A 137 -14.22 18.49 11.62
C ARG A 137 -13.29 19.68 11.84
N GLN A 138 -11.99 19.55 11.54
CA GLN A 138 -11.04 20.65 11.70
C GLN A 138 -11.22 21.74 10.63
N LEU A 139 -11.54 21.35 9.38
CA LEU A 139 -11.90 22.31 8.33
C LEU A 139 -13.15 23.11 8.70
N ALA A 140 -14.21 22.45 9.18
CA ALA A 140 -15.42 23.12 9.65
C ALA A 140 -15.11 24.11 10.79
N ARG A 141 -14.25 23.75 11.75
CA ARG A 141 -13.80 24.67 12.82
C ARG A 141 -13.01 25.86 12.27
N CYS A 142 -12.17 25.65 11.26
CA CYS A 142 -11.45 26.72 10.58
C CYS A 142 -12.42 27.70 9.89
N GLU A 143 -13.44 27.19 9.20
CA GLU A 143 -14.46 28.00 8.53
C GLU A 143 -15.30 28.81 9.53
N LEU A 144 -15.70 28.20 10.64
CA LEU A 144 -16.41 28.89 11.73
C LEU A 144 -15.55 30.02 12.32
N ALA A 145 -14.27 29.76 12.58
CA ALA A 145 -13.34 30.78 13.07
C ALA A 145 -13.16 31.91 12.06
N ALA A 146 -13.02 31.60 10.77
CA ALA A 146 -12.94 32.60 9.70
C ALA A 146 -14.23 33.43 9.58
N GLY A 147 -15.40 32.80 9.72
CA GLY A 147 -16.70 33.47 9.78
C GLY A 147 -16.81 34.43 10.96
N ALA A 148 -16.40 33.98 12.15
CA ALA A 148 -16.37 34.81 13.36
C ALA A 148 -15.43 36.01 13.20
N VAL A 149 -14.25 35.84 12.59
CA VAL A 149 -13.33 36.95 12.26
C VAL A 149 -14.01 37.98 11.36
N ARG A 150 -14.72 37.52 10.30
CA ARG A 150 -15.44 38.43 9.37
C ARG A 150 -16.56 39.20 10.06
N GLN A 151 -17.35 38.53 10.90
CA GLN A 151 -18.43 39.18 11.67
C GLN A 151 -17.86 40.18 12.68
N LEU A 152 -16.87 39.77 13.45
CA LEU A 152 -16.23 40.64 14.44
C LEU A 152 -15.63 41.88 13.79
N ALA A 153 -14.95 41.74 12.65
CA ALA A 153 -14.35 42.87 11.93
C ALA A 153 -15.35 44.00 11.61
N GLN A 154 -16.65 43.70 11.43
CA GLN A 154 -17.68 44.71 11.20
C GLN A 154 -17.90 45.63 12.42
N HIS A 155 -17.56 45.15 13.62
CA HIS A 155 -17.76 45.86 14.89
C HIS A 155 -16.50 46.56 15.42
N LYS A 156 -15.44 46.71 14.59
CA LYS A 156 -14.16 47.34 14.96
C LYS A 156 -13.56 46.80 16.29
N PRO A 157 -13.38 45.48 16.42
CA PRO A 157 -12.87 44.86 17.63
C PRO A 157 -11.37 45.15 17.77
N PRO A 158 -10.79 45.01 18.98
CA PRO A 158 -9.36 45.15 19.15
C PRO A 158 -8.59 44.16 18.27
N ALA A 159 -7.54 44.64 17.61
CA ALA A 159 -6.74 43.84 16.65
C ALA A 159 -6.20 42.53 17.25
N ALA A 160 -5.93 42.50 18.56
CA ALA A 160 -5.49 41.29 19.26
C ALA A 160 -6.52 40.15 19.20
N ALA A 161 -7.82 40.45 19.28
CA ALA A 161 -8.88 39.45 19.21
C ALA A 161 -8.98 38.82 17.80
N LEU A 162 -8.87 39.65 16.76
CA LEU A 162 -8.85 39.18 15.37
C LEU A 162 -7.63 38.30 15.09
N ARG A 163 -6.44 38.68 15.58
CA ARG A 163 -5.21 37.87 15.46
C ARG A 163 -5.34 36.53 16.17
N GLY A 164 -5.90 36.50 17.37
CA GLY A 164 -6.11 35.26 18.12
C GLY A 164 -7.03 34.27 17.41
N LEU A 165 -8.13 34.76 16.83
CA LEU A 165 -9.05 33.93 16.04
C LEU A 165 -8.44 33.47 14.71
N ALA A 166 -7.71 34.33 14.01
CA ALA A 166 -7.00 33.98 12.79
C ALA A 166 -5.93 32.91 13.03
N ALA A 167 -5.18 33.01 14.14
CA ALA A 167 -4.19 32.00 14.54
C ALA A 167 -4.85 30.63 14.80
N ARG A 168 -6.02 30.60 15.45
CA ARG A 168 -6.80 29.37 15.67
C ARG A 168 -7.32 28.76 14.37
N ALA A 169 -7.81 29.58 13.44
CA ALA A 169 -8.23 29.12 12.12
C ALA A 169 -7.05 28.48 11.37
N LEU A 170 -5.89 29.14 11.37
CA LEU A 170 -4.67 28.62 10.73
C LEU A 170 -4.20 27.30 11.36
N ALA A 171 -4.22 27.19 12.70
CA ALA A 171 -3.87 25.96 13.40
C ALA A 171 -4.82 24.80 13.05
N ALA A 172 -6.13 25.07 13.02
CA ALA A 172 -7.13 24.08 12.60
C ALA A 172 -6.90 23.61 11.15
N ARG A 173 -6.58 24.53 10.23
CA ARG A 173 -6.25 24.20 8.83
C ARG A 173 -5.01 23.32 8.72
N LYS A 174 -3.92 23.65 9.43
CA LYS A 174 -2.70 22.83 9.43
C LYS A 174 -2.96 21.40 9.94
N LEU A 175 -3.76 21.28 11.00
CA LEU A 175 -4.14 19.97 11.55
C LEU A 175 -5.03 19.18 10.59
N ALA A 176 -5.94 19.84 9.86
CA ALA A 176 -6.76 19.21 8.83
C ALA A 176 -5.88 18.60 7.72
N VAL A 177 -4.92 19.38 7.19
CA VAL A 177 -3.98 18.91 6.15
C VAL A 177 -3.18 17.70 6.64
N TRP A 178 -2.68 17.74 7.88
CA TRP A 178 -1.98 16.59 8.46
C TRP A 178 -2.86 15.33 8.53
N HIS A 179 -4.10 15.46 8.96
CA HIS A 179 -5.05 14.35 8.99
C HIS A 179 -5.37 13.81 7.59
N GLU A 180 -5.48 14.66 6.56
CA GLU A 180 -5.70 14.24 5.17
C GLU A 180 -4.50 13.47 4.61
N LEU A 181 -3.28 13.97 4.81
CA LEU A 181 -2.06 13.28 4.42
C LEU A 181 -1.94 11.91 5.11
N THR A 182 -2.27 11.85 6.41
CA THR A 182 -2.28 10.60 7.18
C THR A 182 -3.31 9.62 6.62
N ALA A 183 -4.53 10.07 6.32
CA ALA A 183 -5.55 9.23 5.72
C ALA A 183 -5.18 8.73 4.32
N ARG A 184 -4.46 9.54 3.53
CA ARG A 184 -3.94 9.14 2.22
C ARG A 184 -2.88 8.05 2.36
N ALA A 185 -1.88 8.25 3.22
CA ALA A 185 -0.85 7.24 3.47
C ALA A 185 -1.43 5.91 3.96
N LEU A 186 -2.44 5.95 4.85
CA LEU A 186 -3.16 4.74 5.26
C LEU A 186 -3.95 4.10 4.11
N GLY A 187 -4.54 4.91 3.21
CA GLY A 187 -5.23 4.40 2.02
C GLY A 187 -4.28 3.73 1.03
N GLU A 188 -3.07 4.26 0.87
CA GLU A 188 -2.00 3.63 0.08
C GLU A 188 -1.61 2.27 0.69
N GLN A 189 -1.42 2.19 2.02
CA GLN A 189 -1.17 0.92 2.73
C GLN A 189 -2.31 -0.10 2.61
N VAL A 190 -3.55 0.35 2.56
CA VAL A 190 -4.70 -0.54 2.32
C VAL A 190 -4.63 -1.17 0.93
N ALA A 191 -4.48 -0.36 -0.12
CA ALA A 191 -4.43 -0.85 -1.50
C ALA A 191 -3.28 -1.86 -1.69
N GLN A 192 -2.19 -1.59 -1.00
CA GLN A 192 -1.01 -2.41 -0.93
C GLN A 192 -1.23 -3.79 -0.30
N ASN A 193 -1.87 -3.84 0.88
CA ASN A 193 -2.21 -5.11 1.53
C ASN A 193 -3.20 -5.92 0.69
N GLU A 194 -4.14 -5.25 0.02
CA GLU A 194 -5.07 -5.89 -0.91
C GLU A 194 -4.36 -6.53 -2.11
N LEU A 195 -3.33 -5.87 -2.67
CA LEU A 195 -2.52 -6.43 -3.76
C LEU A 195 -1.78 -7.70 -3.32
N VAL A 196 -1.18 -7.68 -2.12
CA VAL A 196 -0.49 -8.87 -1.58
C VAL A 196 -1.47 -10.01 -1.35
N ALA A 197 -2.64 -9.74 -0.74
CA ALA A 197 -3.67 -10.76 -0.53
C ALA A 197 -4.20 -11.32 -1.86
N GLY A 198 -4.35 -10.48 -2.89
CA GLY A 198 -4.72 -10.90 -4.24
C GLY A 198 -3.68 -11.85 -4.85
N ALA A 199 -2.40 -11.48 -4.80
CA ALA A 199 -1.31 -12.31 -5.31
C ALA A 199 -1.22 -13.66 -4.60
N MET A 200 -1.40 -13.69 -3.27
CA MET A 200 -1.45 -14.92 -2.50
C MET A 200 -2.59 -15.86 -2.91
N ARG A 201 -3.79 -15.30 -3.14
CA ARG A 201 -4.93 -16.09 -3.62
C ARG A 201 -4.69 -16.63 -5.04
N GLN A 202 -4.05 -15.85 -5.89
CA GLN A 202 -3.68 -16.30 -7.23
C GLN A 202 -2.71 -17.48 -7.18
N LEU A 203 -1.68 -17.43 -6.32
CA LEU A 203 -0.74 -18.55 -6.12
C LEU A 203 -1.45 -19.84 -5.71
N VAL A 204 -2.45 -19.74 -4.83
CA VAL A 204 -3.27 -20.89 -4.38
C VAL A 204 -4.12 -21.44 -5.53
N ALA A 205 -4.77 -20.57 -6.31
CA ALA A 205 -5.56 -20.99 -7.47
C ALA A 205 -4.70 -21.68 -8.55
N GLU A 206 -3.48 -21.19 -8.76
CA GLU A 206 -2.52 -21.81 -9.68
C GLU A 206 -2.08 -23.20 -9.19
N ASN A 207 -1.93 -23.38 -7.88
CA ASN A 207 -1.65 -24.66 -7.26
C ASN A 207 -2.81 -25.66 -7.49
N GLU A 208 -4.04 -25.26 -7.14
CA GLU A 208 -5.24 -26.06 -7.36
C GLU A 208 -5.43 -26.46 -8.84
N SER A 209 -5.14 -25.53 -9.76
CA SER A 209 -5.18 -25.78 -11.21
C SER A 209 -4.11 -26.77 -11.66
N ALA A 210 -2.88 -26.65 -11.14
CA ALA A 210 -1.79 -27.57 -11.46
C ALA A 210 -2.10 -28.99 -10.96
N ASP A 211 -2.71 -29.13 -9.78
CA ASP A 211 -3.16 -30.42 -9.25
C ASP A 211 -4.24 -31.06 -10.12
N ALA A 212 -5.24 -30.29 -10.54
CA ALA A 212 -6.29 -30.78 -11.43
C ALA A 212 -5.73 -31.29 -12.77
N LYS A 213 -4.70 -30.62 -13.33
CA LYS A 213 -4.02 -31.07 -14.55
C LYS A 213 -3.24 -32.38 -14.36
N LEU A 214 -2.67 -32.60 -13.19
CA LEU A 214 -1.91 -33.82 -12.93
C LEU A 214 -2.81 -35.04 -12.70
N LEU A 215 -3.95 -34.84 -12.05
CA LEU A 215 -4.98 -35.88 -11.92
C LEU A 215 -5.53 -36.29 -13.30
N SER A 216 -5.79 -35.34 -14.20
CA SER A 216 -6.26 -35.69 -15.54
C SER A 216 -5.20 -36.39 -16.40
N LEU A 217 -3.92 -36.07 -16.22
CA LEU A 217 -2.81 -36.78 -16.87
C LEU A 217 -2.63 -38.20 -16.33
N SER A 218 -2.86 -38.45 -15.03
CA SER A 218 -2.84 -39.81 -14.49
C SER A 218 -3.98 -40.65 -15.05
N ASP A 219 -5.18 -40.08 -15.19
CA ASP A 219 -6.34 -40.77 -15.77
C ASP A 219 -6.11 -41.15 -17.24
N ILE A 220 -5.47 -40.25 -18.01
CA ILE A 220 -5.09 -40.52 -19.42
C ILE A 220 -4.04 -41.63 -19.50
N ASN A 221 -3.01 -41.60 -18.65
CA ASN A 221 -1.97 -42.63 -18.65
C ASN A 221 -2.51 -43.99 -18.22
N GLU A 222 -3.43 -44.04 -17.25
CA GLU A 222 -4.10 -45.29 -16.88
C GLU A 222 -4.97 -45.82 -18.03
N GLY A 223 -5.65 -44.94 -18.76
CA GLY A 223 -6.40 -45.29 -19.97
C GLY A 223 -5.53 -45.76 -21.15
N GLN A 224 -4.28 -45.30 -21.24
CA GLN A 224 -3.29 -45.77 -22.25
C GLN A 224 -2.56 -47.05 -21.84
N LEU A 225 -2.42 -47.30 -20.53
CA LEU A 225 -1.80 -48.50 -19.98
C LEU A 225 -2.72 -49.73 -20.02
N ARG A 226 -4.03 -49.53 -19.98
CA ARG A 226 -5.05 -50.58 -20.13
C ARG A 226 -5.23 -50.98 -21.59
#